data_AF-A0AAJ1T297-F1
#
_entry.id   AF-A0AAJ1T297-F1
#
_cell.length_a   1.000
_cell.length_b   1.000
_cell.length_c   1.000
_cell.angle_alpha   90.00
_cell.angle_beta   90.00
_cell.angle_gamma   90.00
#
_symmetry.space_group_name_H-M   'P 1'
#
loop_
_entity.id
_entity.type
_entity.pdbx_description
1 polymer ?
#
loop_
_entity_poly.entity_id
_entity_poly.type
_entity_poly.pdbx_seq_one_letter_code
_entity_poly.pdbx_strand_id
1 'polypeptide(L)'
;MSRRRIGRIMKEQGLVSKYTVAQFKPRKTTVNESETGNVLNREFNQDKELKVIVSDLTYVRVKQSWHYICVLVDLYNREIIGYSAGPNKSAELVQRAFSTVKYNLNRLELFHTDRGSEFKNQLIDEALETFGIERSLSEKGTPYDNAVAEATFKTIKTEFVNGRVFDSQQELDLELFDYVNWFNNIRIHGSLNYLTPNEYKRKHQVEMSNI
;
A
#
# COMPACT_ATOMS: atom_id res chain seq x y z
N MET A 1 -29.80 7.74 -2.49
CA MET A 1 -30.29 6.34 -2.34
C MET A 1 -30.29 5.95 -0.87
N SER A 2 -31.33 5.29 -0.35
CA SER A 2 -31.37 4.88 1.06
C SER A 2 -30.66 3.53 1.28
N ARG A 3 -30.11 3.31 2.49
CA ARG A 3 -29.47 2.02 2.87
C ARG A 3 -30.39 0.81 2.64
N ARG A 4 -31.69 0.96 2.92
CA ARG A 4 -32.70 -0.08 2.66
C ARG A 4 -32.82 -0.42 1.17
N ARG A 5 -32.78 0.59 0.29
CA ARG A 5 -32.83 0.37 -1.17
C ARG A 5 -31.58 -0.33 -1.68
N ILE A 6 -30.40 0.04 -1.17
CA ILE A 6 -29.14 -0.64 -1.51
C ILE A 6 -29.18 -2.11 -1.08
N GLY A 7 -29.59 -2.39 0.17
CA GLY A 7 -29.67 -3.76 0.68
C GLY A 7 -30.64 -4.65 -0.10
N ARG A 8 -31.78 -4.10 -0.57
CA ARG A 8 -32.72 -4.83 -1.43
C ARG A 8 -32.07 -5.20 -2.77
N ILE A 9 -31.41 -4.25 -3.43
CA ILE A 9 -30.75 -4.49 -4.72
C ILE A 9 -29.62 -5.51 -4.56
N MET A 10 -28.81 -5.42 -3.50
CA MET A 10 -27.76 -6.41 -3.23
C MET A 10 -28.36 -7.82 -3.07
N LYS A 11 -29.47 -7.96 -2.34
CA LYS A 11 -30.16 -9.24 -2.16
C LYS A 11 -30.72 -9.78 -3.48
N GLU A 12 -31.33 -8.94 -4.31
CA GLU A 12 -31.86 -9.30 -5.63
C GLU A 12 -30.78 -9.79 -6.59
N GLN A 13 -29.56 -9.25 -6.46
CA GLN A 13 -28.41 -9.60 -7.30
C GLN A 13 -27.50 -10.67 -6.67
N GLY A 14 -27.87 -11.25 -5.52
CA GLY A 14 -27.05 -12.25 -4.82
C GLY A 14 -25.70 -11.70 -4.29
N LEU A 15 -25.57 -10.39 -4.13
CA LEU A 15 -24.33 -9.73 -3.72
C LEU A 15 -24.17 -9.74 -2.19
N VAL A 16 -23.02 -10.21 -1.71
CA VAL A 16 -22.65 -10.22 -0.29
C VAL A 16 -21.40 -9.35 -0.08
N SER A 17 -21.39 -8.55 0.99
CA SER A 17 -20.23 -7.71 1.33
C SER A 17 -19.05 -8.56 1.79
N LYS A 18 -17.88 -8.39 1.16
CA LYS A 18 -16.60 -8.91 1.65
C LYS A 18 -16.04 -8.12 2.85
N TYR A 19 -16.50 -6.89 3.07
CA TYR A 19 -15.99 -6.06 4.17
C TYR A 19 -16.41 -6.61 5.53
N THR A 20 -15.43 -7.03 6.31
CA THR A 20 -15.59 -7.50 7.68
C THR A 20 -15.83 -6.32 8.64
N VAL A 21 -16.68 -6.53 9.64
CA VAL A 21 -16.78 -5.62 10.79
C VAL A 21 -15.45 -5.65 11.54
N ALA A 22 -14.84 -4.48 11.77
CA ALA A 22 -13.56 -4.39 12.44
C ALA A 22 -13.63 -4.98 13.86
N GLN A 23 -12.80 -5.98 14.15
CA GLN A 23 -12.54 -6.44 15.51
C GLN A 23 -11.18 -5.94 15.94
N PHE A 24 -11.14 -4.94 16.82
CA PHE A 24 -9.89 -4.46 17.40
C PHE A 24 -9.43 -5.46 18.47
N LYS A 25 -8.26 -6.07 18.27
CA LYS A 25 -7.55 -6.85 19.29
C LYS A 25 -6.13 -6.29 19.43
N PRO A 26 -5.74 -5.73 20.57
CA PRO A 26 -4.39 -5.23 20.76
C PRO A 26 -3.39 -6.41 20.75
N ARG A 27 -2.41 -6.36 19.85
CA ARG A 27 -1.30 -7.32 19.78
C ARG A 27 0.01 -6.56 19.99
N LYS A 28 0.87 -7.04 20.89
CA LYS A 28 2.22 -6.49 21.07
C LYS A 28 3.09 -6.95 19.89
N THR A 29 3.59 -6.00 19.11
CA THR A 29 4.60 -6.23 18.08
C THR A 29 5.96 -5.82 18.64
N THR A 30 7.04 -6.52 18.27
CA THR A 30 8.41 -6.10 18.59
C THR A 30 8.69 -4.78 17.86
N VAL A 31 9.04 -3.72 18.60
CA VAL A 31 9.24 -2.37 18.05
C VAL A 31 10.73 -2.07 17.95
N ASN A 32 11.16 -1.52 16.80
CA ASN A 32 12.54 -1.06 16.57
C ASN A 32 12.85 0.25 17.33
N GLU A 33 14.09 0.40 17.80
CA GLU A 33 14.60 1.57 18.56
C GLU A 33 15.49 2.51 17.70
N SER A 34 15.33 2.52 16.37
CA SER A 34 16.13 3.41 15.50
C SER A 34 15.89 4.89 15.82
N GLU A 35 16.96 5.69 15.79
CA GLU A 35 16.94 7.16 16.01
C GLU A 35 16.21 7.93 14.90
N THR A 36 15.94 7.32 13.73
CA THR A 36 15.18 7.93 12.64
C THR A 36 13.76 8.30 13.09
N GLY A 37 13.43 9.59 12.99
CA GLY A 37 12.17 10.19 13.41
C GLY A 37 11.06 10.13 12.35
N ASN A 38 9.87 10.60 12.75
CA ASN A 38 8.74 10.78 11.84
C ASN A 38 8.87 12.11 11.09
N VAL A 39 9.46 12.06 9.90
CA VAL A 39 9.58 13.22 8.99
C VAL A 39 8.26 13.53 8.29
N LEU A 40 7.40 12.52 8.02
CA LEU A 40 6.14 12.71 7.31
C LEU A 40 5.14 13.57 8.10
N ASN A 41 5.18 13.48 9.43
CA ASN A 41 4.37 14.28 10.36
C ASN A 41 2.87 14.36 9.98
N ARG A 42 2.32 13.27 9.44
CA ARG A 42 0.92 13.13 9.00
C ARG A 42 0.50 14.03 7.84
N GLU A 43 1.45 14.56 7.08
CA GLU A 43 1.18 15.29 5.84
C GLU A 43 0.77 14.31 4.72
N PHE A 44 -0.46 13.82 4.77
CA PHE A 44 -0.95 12.78 3.85
C PHE A 44 -1.45 13.31 2.50
N ASN A 45 -1.58 14.63 2.38
CA ASN A 45 -1.99 15.33 1.17
C ASN A 45 -0.74 15.93 0.54
N GLN A 46 -0.16 15.19 -0.38
CA GLN A 46 1.02 15.65 -1.12
C GLN A 46 0.60 16.57 -2.25
N ASP A 47 1.44 17.54 -2.55
CA ASP A 47 1.26 18.51 -3.64
C ASP A 47 1.76 17.98 -4.98
N LYS A 48 2.61 16.95 -4.95
CA LYS A 48 3.30 16.41 -6.12
C LYS A 48 3.30 14.88 -6.15
N GLU A 49 3.06 14.33 -7.33
CA GLU A 49 3.15 12.89 -7.62
C GLU A 49 4.56 12.35 -7.34
N LEU A 50 4.61 11.15 -6.75
CA LEU A 50 5.82 10.42 -6.37
C LEU A 50 6.67 11.08 -5.29
N LYS A 51 6.29 12.22 -4.72
CA LYS A 51 7.11 12.91 -3.71
C LYS A 51 7.32 12.04 -2.47
N VAL A 52 6.23 11.45 -1.97
CA VAL A 52 6.24 10.60 -0.78
C VAL A 52 5.60 9.27 -1.10
N ILE A 53 6.34 8.20 -0.83
CA ILE A 53 5.83 6.84 -0.91
C ILE A 53 5.78 6.20 0.47
N VAL A 54 4.70 5.45 0.72
CA VAL A 54 4.54 4.64 1.92
C VAL A 54 4.59 3.16 1.59
N SER A 55 5.05 2.35 2.54
CA SER A 55 5.04 0.89 2.42
C SER A 55 4.74 0.21 3.76
N ASP A 56 4.06 -0.93 3.68
CA ASP A 56 3.84 -1.89 4.76
C ASP A 56 3.93 -3.32 4.17
N LEU A 57 3.86 -4.36 5.00
CA LEU A 57 3.79 -5.76 4.57
C LEU A 57 2.52 -6.41 5.09
N THR A 58 1.94 -7.29 4.27
CA THR A 58 0.88 -8.19 4.72
C THR A 58 1.21 -9.64 4.42
N TYR A 59 0.55 -10.56 5.12
CA TYR A 59 0.74 -11.99 4.96
C TYR A 59 -0.39 -12.57 4.11
N VAL A 60 -0.10 -13.62 3.35
CA VAL A 60 -1.04 -14.31 2.47
C VAL A 60 -0.78 -15.81 2.50
N ARG A 61 -1.80 -16.64 2.28
CA ARG A 61 -1.64 -18.10 2.27
C ARG A 61 -1.27 -18.60 0.88
N VAL A 62 -0.18 -19.36 0.81
CA VAL A 62 0.20 -20.14 -0.37
C VAL A 62 0.31 -21.60 0.07
N LYS A 63 -0.60 -22.45 -0.40
CA LYS A 63 -0.82 -23.80 0.13
C LYS A 63 -0.85 -23.81 1.67
N GLN A 64 0.06 -24.55 2.29
CA GLN A 64 0.18 -24.72 3.74
C GLN A 64 1.13 -23.71 4.40
N SER A 65 1.72 -22.80 3.62
CA SER A 65 2.73 -21.83 4.07
C SER A 65 2.19 -20.39 4.07
N TRP A 66 2.84 -19.53 4.85
CA TRP A 66 2.63 -18.09 4.81
C TRP A 66 3.65 -17.44 3.89
N HIS A 67 3.17 -16.59 3.01
CA HIS A 67 3.98 -15.69 2.20
C HIS A 67 3.65 -14.26 2.58
N TYR A 68 4.43 -13.32 2.08
CA TYR A 68 4.35 -11.90 2.35
C TYR A 68 4.16 -11.13 1.05
N ILE A 69 3.40 -10.06 1.12
CA ILE A 69 3.20 -9.08 0.05
C ILE A 69 3.73 -7.74 0.57
N CYS A 70 4.54 -7.09 -0.24
CA CYS A 70 5.00 -5.72 -0.06
C CYS A 70 4.39 -4.84 -1.15
N VAL A 71 3.87 -3.66 -0.80
CA VAL A 71 3.44 -2.66 -1.79
C VAL A 71 3.97 -1.28 -1.44
N LEU A 72 4.38 -0.54 -2.47
CA LEU A 72 4.80 0.85 -2.44
C LEU A 72 3.65 1.71 -2.96
N VAL A 73 3.16 2.63 -2.15
CA VAL A 73 1.98 3.45 -2.47
C VAL A 73 2.38 4.92 -2.51
N ASP A 74 2.09 5.60 -3.62
CA ASP A 74 2.23 7.06 -3.71
C ASP A 74 1.14 7.75 -2.88
N LEU A 75 1.54 8.63 -1.95
CA LEU A 75 0.59 9.38 -1.15
C LEU A 75 -0.22 10.38 -1.97
N TYR A 76 0.29 10.88 -3.09
CA TYR A 76 -0.41 11.88 -3.90
C TYR A 76 -1.75 11.38 -4.45
N ASN A 77 -1.73 10.27 -5.20
CA ASN A 77 -2.89 9.72 -5.90
C ASN A 77 -3.30 8.33 -5.39
N ARG A 78 -2.67 7.82 -4.32
CA ARG A 78 -2.89 6.47 -3.76
C ARG A 78 -2.53 5.33 -4.71
N GLU A 79 -1.76 5.57 -5.76
CA GLU A 79 -1.35 4.54 -6.70
C GLU A 79 -0.39 3.55 -6.06
N ILE A 80 -0.59 2.25 -6.32
CA ILE A 80 0.42 1.24 -6.05
C ILE A 80 1.45 1.32 -7.17
N ILE A 81 2.60 1.94 -6.90
CA ILE A 81 3.64 2.17 -7.90
C ILE A 81 4.64 1.03 -8.01
N GLY A 82 4.72 0.17 -6.98
CA GLY A 82 5.59 -1.00 -6.94
C GLY A 82 5.07 -2.04 -5.95
N TYR A 83 5.38 -3.31 -6.19
CA TYR A 83 4.90 -4.42 -5.36
C TYR A 83 5.73 -5.69 -5.56
N SER A 84 5.67 -6.58 -4.59
CA SER A 84 6.30 -7.91 -4.67
C SER A 84 5.63 -8.89 -3.72
N ALA A 85 5.80 -10.19 -3.99
CA ALA A 85 5.39 -11.24 -3.06
C ALA A 85 6.49 -12.30 -2.89
N GLY A 86 6.55 -12.96 -1.73
CA GLY A 86 7.53 -14.02 -1.49
C GLY A 86 7.39 -14.71 -0.13
N PRO A 87 8.10 -15.82 0.08
CA PRO A 87 7.98 -16.63 1.30
C PRO A 87 8.59 -15.98 2.55
N ASN A 88 9.52 -15.03 2.36
CA ASN A 88 10.30 -14.47 3.45
C ASN A 88 10.04 -12.97 3.64
N LYS A 89 9.79 -12.60 4.89
CA LYS A 89 9.73 -11.22 5.35
C LYS A 89 11.15 -10.64 5.41
N SER A 90 11.62 -10.11 4.29
CA SER A 90 13.05 -9.87 4.01
C SER A 90 13.26 -8.54 3.26
N ALA A 91 14.49 -8.02 3.28
CA ALA A 91 14.81 -6.79 2.55
C ALA A 91 14.78 -6.99 1.04
N GLU A 92 15.09 -8.20 0.57
CA GLU A 92 14.98 -8.63 -0.82
C GLU A 92 13.53 -8.55 -1.32
N LEU A 93 12.54 -8.77 -0.45
CA LEU A 93 11.13 -8.55 -0.79
C LEU A 93 10.88 -7.05 -1.06
N VAL A 94 11.37 -6.16 -0.20
CA VAL A 94 11.20 -4.71 -0.36
C VAL A 94 11.93 -4.22 -1.62
N GLN A 95 13.18 -4.64 -1.84
CA GLN A 95 13.91 -4.32 -3.07
C GLN A 95 13.20 -4.78 -4.34
N ARG A 96 12.64 -6.00 -4.35
CA ARG A 96 11.84 -6.46 -5.49
C ARG A 96 10.65 -5.54 -5.76
N ALA A 97 10.01 -5.00 -4.72
CA ALA A 97 8.95 -4.01 -4.90
C ALA A 97 9.48 -2.73 -5.56
N PHE A 98 10.63 -2.20 -5.11
CA PHE A 98 11.29 -1.07 -5.77
C PHE A 98 11.66 -1.35 -7.23
N SER A 99 12.12 -2.56 -7.56
CA SER A 99 12.45 -2.93 -8.95
C SER A 99 11.26 -2.99 -9.90
N THR A 100 10.03 -3.06 -9.37
CA THR A 100 8.82 -3.01 -10.20
C THR A 100 8.33 -1.58 -10.46
N VAL A 101 8.93 -0.58 -9.82
CA VAL A 101 8.56 0.83 -10.00
C VAL A 101 8.92 1.25 -11.41
N LYS A 102 7.91 1.66 -12.18
CA LYS A 102 8.07 2.10 -13.59
C LYS A 102 8.51 3.56 -13.73
N TYR A 103 8.57 4.29 -12.63
CA TYR A 103 8.92 5.70 -12.59
C TYR A 103 10.40 5.90 -12.27
N ASN A 104 10.91 7.08 -12.60
CA ASN A 104 12.25 7.48 -12.17
C ASN A 104 12.26 7.66 -10.64
N LEU A 105 13.05 6.83 -9.94
CA LEU A 105 13.18 6.86 -8.48
C LEU A 105 13.76 8.16 -7.94
N ASN A 106 14.49 8.95 -8.75
CA ASN A 106 14.97 10.29 -8.38
C ASN A 106 13.83 11.31 -8.16
N ARG A 107 12.58 10.94 -8.48
CA ARG A 107 11.40 11.76 -8.17
C ARG A 107 10.91 11.57 -6.73
N LEU A 108 11.34 10.48 -6.09
CA LEU A 108 11.00 10.18 -4.71
C LEU A 108 11.84 11.06 -3.79
N GLU A 109 11.19 11.76 -2.87
CA GLU A 109 11.87 12.58 -1.86
C GLU A 109 11.84 11.87 -0.50
N LEU A 110 10.76 11.13 -0.20
CA LEU A 110 10.57 10.49 1.10
C LEU A 110 10.02 9.06 0.98
N PHE A 111 10.62 8.13 1.71
CA PHE A 111 10.12 6.76 1.90
C PHE A 111 9.73 6.53 3.35
N HIS A 112 8.41 6.48 3.60
CA HIS A 112 7.84 6.34 4.94
C HIS A 112 7.34 4.93 5.20
N THR A 113 7.75 4.33 6.32
CA THR A 113 7.26 3.01 6.75
C THR A 113 7.09 2.92 8.26
N ASP A 114 6.42 1.88 8.71
CA ASP A 114 6.37 1.45 10.10
C ASP A 114 7.78 1.07 10.60
N ARG A 115 7.96 1.07 11.92
CA ARG A 115 9.20 0.61 12.60
C ARG A 115 9.39 -0.93 12.58
N GLY A 116 8.91 -1.61 11.55
CA GLY A 116 9.14 -3.05 11.34
C GLY A 116 10.62 -3.38 11.13
N SER A 117 11.08 -4.53 11.60
CA SER A 117 12.48 -4.95 11.45
C SER A 117 12.85 -5.28 9.99
N GLU A 118 11.87 -5.67 9.17
CA GLU A 118 12.01 -5.92 7.73
C GLU A 118 12.45 -4.69 6.92
N PHE A 119 12.21 -3.51 7.51
CA PHE A 119 12.47 -2.20 6.95
C PHE A 119 13.77 -1.58 7.49
N LYS A 120 14.48 -2.33 8.35
CA LYS A 120 15.78 -1.99 8.93
C LYS A 120 16.84 -2.93 8.34
N ASN A 121 17.30 -2.63 7.13
CA ASN A 121 18.33 -3.40 6.46
C ASN A 121 19.19 -2.48 5.60
N GLN A 122 20.51 -2.69 5.69
CA GLN A 122 21.51 -1.98 4.91
C GLN A 122 21.18 -1.89 3.42
N LEU A 123 20.59 -2.93 2.83
CA LEU A 123 20.23 -2.93 1.41
C LEU A 123 19.11 -1.95 1.06
N ILE A 124 18.17 -1.69 1.99
CA ILE A 124 17.14 -0.66 1.80
C ILE A 124 17.80 0.71 1.95
N ASP A 125 18.64 0.88 2.96
CA ASP A 125 19.34 2.14 3.23
C ASP A 125 20.24 2.54 2.03
N GLU A 126 21.01 1.59 1.48
CA GLU A 126 21.84 1.79 0.27
C GLU A 126 21.01 2.21 -0.95
N ALA A 127 19.84 1.59 -1.15
CA ALA A 127 18.95 1.96 -2.25
C ALA A 127 18.42 3.39 -2.08
N LEU A 128 18.00 3.75 -0.87
CA LEU A 128 17.50 5.09 -0.57
C LEU A 128 18.58 6.14 -0.71
N GLU A 129 19.79 5.88 -0.20
CA GLU A 129 20.95 6.77 -0.37
C GLU A 129 21.31 6.95 -1.85
N THR A 130 21.32 5.86 -2.63
CA THR A 130 21.63 5.90 -4.07
C THR A 130 20.70 6.83 -4.85
N PHE A 131 19.42 6.85 -4.49
CA PHE A 131 18.41 7.68 -5.16
C PHE A 131 18.11 9.00 -4.42
N GLY A 132 18.83 9.30 -3.34
CA GLY A 132 18.63 10.52 -2.54
C GLY A 132 17.28 10.60 -1.83
N ILE A 133 16.70 9.44 -1.49
CA ILE A 133 15.37 9.34 -0.87
C ILE A 133 15.53 9.37 0.66
N GLU A 134 14.89 10.31 1.32
CA GLU A 134 14.94 10.41 2.77
C GLU A 134 14.10 9.30 3.44
N ARG A 135 14.64 8.70 4.51
CA ARG A 135 13.94 7.69 5.31
C ARG A 135 13.07 8.35 6.36
N SER A 136 11.80 7.97 6.42
CA SER A 136 10.88 8.37 7.47
C SER A 136 10.28 7.14 8.16
N LEU A 137 10.20 7.15 9.50
CA LEU A 137 9.59 6.06 10.26
C LEU A 137 8.49 6.59 11.20
N SER A 138 7.34 5.89 11.26
CA SER A 138 6.23 6.26 12.17
C SER A 138 6.67 6.33 13.62
N GLU A 139 6.14 7.24 14.46
CA GLU A 139 6.52 7.32 15.88
C GLU A 139 6.09 6.10 16.70
N LYS A 140 6.84 5.78 17.76
CA LYS A 140 6.61 4.62 18.59
C LYS A 140 5.30 4.81 19.35
N GLY A 141 4.32 3.96 19.08
CA GLY A 141 3.00 4.04 19.72
C GLY A 141 2.04 5.02 19.05
N THR A 142 2.36 5.51 17.84
CA THR A 142 1.55 6.50 17.12
C THR A 142 0.98 5.91 15.81
N PRO A 143 -0.14 5.17 15.87
CA PRO A 143 -0.72 4.51 14.69
C PRO A 143 -1.19 5.50 13.61
N TYR A 144 -1.50 6.74 13.99
CA TYR A 144 -1.96 7.76 13.05
C TYR A 144 -0.91 8.20 12.04
N ASP A 145 0.38 7.96 12.29
CA ASP A 145 1.46 8.41 11.43
C ASP A 145 1.51 7.66 10.09
N ASN A 146 0.87 6.49 10.03
CA ASN A 146 0.79 5.64 8.85
C ASN A 146 -0.63 5.45 8.32
N ALA A 147 -1.57 6.35 8.68
CA ALA A 147 -3.01 6.14 8.47
C ALA A 147 -3.40 5.87 7.00
N VAL A 148 -2.72 6.48 6.03
CA VAL A 148 -2.96 6.19 4.60
C VAL A 148 -2.52 4.78 4.23
N ALA A 149 -1.33 4.37 4.64
CA ALA A 149 -0.88 3.01 4.35
C ALA A 149 -1.80 2.02 5.08
N GLU A 150 -2.14 2.24 6.34
CA GLU A 150 -3.09 1.39 7.08
C GLU A 150 -4.43 1.23 6.33
N ALA A 151 -4.99 2.32 5.81
CA ALA A 151 -6.24 2.28 5.04
C ALA A 151 -6.08 1.50 3.71
N THR A 152 -4.98 1.71 2.99
CA THR A 152 -4.66 0.99 1.75
C THR A 152 -4.45 -0.49 2.02
N PHE A 153 -3.65 -0.86 3.03
CA PHE A 153 -3.41 -2.25 3.40
C PHE A 153 -4.64 -2.94 3.95
N LYS A 154 -5.52 -2.23 4.65
CA LYS A 154 -6.84 -2.76 5.04
C LYS A 154 -7.70 -3.09 3.81
N THR A 155 -7.63 -2.25 2.79
CA THR A 155 -8.31 -2.47 1.51
C THR A 155 -7.76 -3.71 0.81
N ILE A 156 -6.43 -3.81 0.66
CA ILE A 156 -5.75 -4.98 0.07
C ILE A 156 -6.09 -6.25 0.85
N LYS A 157 -6.02 -6.21 2.18
CA LYS A 157 -6.38 -7.36 3.03
C LYS A 157 -7.80 -7.83 2.76
N THR A 158 -8.74 -6.91 2.66
CA THR A 158 -10.16 -7.23 2.48
C THR A 158 -10.46 -7.76 1.07
N GLU A 159 -9.90 -7.13 0.05
CA GLU A 159 -10.27 -7.39 -1.35
C GLU A 159 -9.44 -8.53 -1.95
N PHE A 160 -8.15 -8.62 -1.61
CA PHE A 160 -7.19 -9.54 -2.19
C PHE A 160 -6.78 -10.68 -1.26
N VAL A 161 -6.53 -10.44 0.04
CA VAL A 161 -5.93 -11.48 0.90
C VAL A 161 -6.98 -12.36 1.57
N ASN A 162 -8.02 -11.76 2.15
CA ASN A 162 -8.94 -12.43 3.04
C ASN A 162 -9.72 -13.55 2.32
N GLY A 163 -9.65 -14.76 2.87
CA GLY A 163 -10.37 -15.92 2.35
C GLY A 163 -9.76 -16.53 1.08
N ARG A 164 -8.57 -16.08 0.66
CA ARG A 164 -7.82 -16.70 -0.45
C ARG A 164 -6.69 -17.59 0.06
N VAL A 165 -6.48 -18.68 -0.66
CA VAL A 165 -5.30 -19.54 -0.58
C VAL A 165 -4.84 -19.74 -2.01
N PHE A 166 -3.59 -19.41 -2.30
CA PHE A 166 -2.99 -19.58 -3.62
C PHE A 166 -2.31 -20.94 -3.70
N ASP A 167 -2.36 -21.59 -4.85
CA ASP A 167 -1.74 -22.88 -5.10
C ASP A 167 -0.23 -22.76 -5.36
N SER A 168 0.28 -21.59 -5.74
CA SER A 168 1.73 -21.42 -5.97
C SER A 168 2.19 -19.98 -5.80
N GLN A 169 3.52 -19.79 -5.73
CA GLN A 169 4.11 -18.45 -5.77
C GLN A 169 3.81 -17.78 -7.13
N GLN A 170 3.86 -18.53 -8.22
CA GLN A 170 3.57 -18.02 -9.56
C GLN A 170 2.13 -17.52 -9.69
N GLU A 171 1.17 -18.26 -9.13
CA GLU A 171 -0.24 -17.81 -9.11
C GLU A 171 -0.40 -16.56 -8.25
N LEU A 172 0.22 -16.52 -7.06
CA LEU A 172 0.21 -15.32 -6.21
C LEU A 172 0.77 -14.10 -6.95
N ASP A 173 1.89 -14.25 -7.67
CA ASP A 173 2.51 -13.16 -8.44
C ASP A 173 1.60 -12.67 -9.58
N LEU A 174 0.99 -13.59 -10.33
CA LEU A 174 0.07 -13.26 -11.43
C LEU A 174 -1.18 -12.54 -10.94
N GLU A 175 -1.79 -13.06 -9.87
CA GLU A 175 -2.99 -12.49 -9.26
C GLU A 175 -2.72 -11.15 -8.58
N LEU A 176 -1.54 -10.99 -7.97
CA LEU A 176 -1.12 -9.71 -7.41
C LEU A 176 -0.90 -8.67 -8.51
N PHE A 177 -0.29 -9.06 -9.64
CA PHE A 177 -0.16 -8.21 -10.82
C PHE A 177 -1.52 -7.72 -11.31
N ASP A 178 -2.49 -8.63 -11.48
CA ASP A 178 -3.82 -8.27 -11.95
C ASP A 178 -4.57 -7.39 -10.94
N TYR A 179 -4.46 -7.71 -9.64
CA TYR A 179 -5.05 -6.90 -8.58
C TYR A 179 -4.49 -5.47 -8.57
N VAL A 180 -3.17 -5.29 -8.70
CA VAL A 180 -2.56 -3.94 -8.77
C VAL A 180 -3.03 -3.19 -10.01
N ASN A 181 -3.11 -3.87 -11.15
CA ASN A 181 -3.65 -3.28 -12.38
C ASN A 181 -5.11 -2.82 -12.19
N TRP A 182 -5.96 -3.66 -11.61
CA TRP A 182 -7.35 -3.31 -11.28
C TRP A 182 -7.43 -2.16 -10.27
N PHE A 183 -6.62 -2.20 -9.21
CA PHE A 183 -6.59 -1.17 -8.17
C PHE A 183 -6.24 0.22 -8.74
N ASN A 184 -5.24 0.29 -9.62
CA ASN A 184 -4.79 1.56 -10.18
C ASN A 184 -5.68 2.10 -11.30
N ASN A 185 -6.39 1.24 -12.05
CA ASN A 185 -7.09 1.63 -13.28
C ASN A 185 -8.62 1.50 -13.25
N ILE A 186 -9.18 0.74 -12.30
CA ILE A 186 -10.61 0.39 -12.30
C ILE A 186 -11.25 0.68 -10.94
N ARG A 187 -10.53 0.44 -9.84
CA ARG A 187 -11.02 0.65 -8.49
C ARG A 187 -11.15 2.15 -8.18
N ILE A 188 -12.36 2.60 -7.84
CA ILE A 188 -12.60 3.99 -7.42
C ILE A 188 -12.29 4.22 -5.94
N HIS A 189 -11.78 5.40 -5.60
CA HIS A 189 -11.39 5.77 -4.24
C HIS A 189 -12.19 6.97 -3.74
N GLY A 190 -12.87 6.82 -2.61
CA GLY A 190 -13.63 7.94 -2.01
C GLY A 190 -12.73 9.13 -1.65
N SER A 191 -11.48 8.88 -1.25
CA SER A 191 -10.48 9.94 -1.00
C SER A 191 -10.01 10.68 -2.25
N LEU A 192 -10.29 10.14 -3.45
CA LEU A 192 -9.92 10.72 -4.74
C LEU A 192 -11.15 11.23 -5.50
N ASN A 193 -12.20 11.66 -4.78
CA ASN A 193 -13.48 12.08 -5.38
C ASN A 193 -14.09 11.02 -6.31
N TYR A 194 -14.00 9.75 -5.92
CA TYR A 194 -14.49 8.60 -6.68
C TYR A 194 -13.79 8.39 -8.04
N LEU A 195 -12.57 8.89 -8.19
CA LEU A 195 -11.69 8.55 -9.30
C LEU A 195 -10.80 7.35 -8.94
N THR A 196 -10.30 6.68 -9.96
CA THR A 196 -9.17 5.74 -9.84
C THR A 196 -7.86 6.51 -9.63
N PRO A 197 -6.82 5.88 -9.06
CA PRO A 197 -5.51 6.52 -8.90
C PRO A 197 -4.96 7.12 -10.20
N ASN A 198 -5.10 6.40 -11.32
CA ASN A 198 -4.62 6.87 -12.61
C ASN A 198 -5.50 7.96 -13.23
N GLU A 199 -6.83 7.94 -13.03
CA GLU A 199 -7.69 9.04 -13.46
C GLU A 199 -7.40 10.33 -12.68
N TYR A 200 -7.24 10.22 -11.36
CA TYR A 200 -6.88 11.34 -10.51
C TYR A 200 -5.59 11.98 -10.99
N LYS A 201 -4.54 11.18 -11.21
CA LYS A 201 -3.27 11.64 -11.76
C LYS A 201 -3.41 12.34 -13.11
N ARG A 202 -4.09 11.73 -14.08
CA ARG A 202 -4.29 12.32 -15.41
C ARG A 202 -5.00 13.67 -15.33
N LYS A 203 -6.04 13.79 -14.51
CA LYS A 203 -6.81 15.03 -14.37
C LYS A 203 -5.95 16.18 -13.86
N HIS A 204 -5.15 15.94 -12.82
CA HIS A 204 -4.34 16.99 -12.19
C HIS A 204 -3.05 17.30 -12.97
N GLN A 205 -2.53 16.37 -13.78
CA GLN A 205 -1.43 16.66 -14.71
C GLN A 205 -1.87 17.61 -15.84
N VAL A 206 -3.11 17.49 -16.33
CA VAL A 206 -3.69 18.38 -17.35
C VAL A 206 -3.93 19.79 -16.78
N GLU A 207 -4.32 19.91 -15.52
CA GLU A 207 -4.53 21.21 -14.87
C GLU A 207 -3.22 21.99 -14.69
N MET A 208 -2.10 21.32 -14.37
CA MET A 208 -0.78 21.97 -14.25
C MET A 208 -0.12 22.35 -15.58
N SER A 209 -0.56 21.76 -16.70
CA SER A 209 -0.01 22.06 -18.05
C SER A 209 -0.81 23.13 -18.81
N ASN A 210 -1.91 23.62 -18.23
CA ASN A 210 -2.74 24.71 -18.75
C ASN A 210 -2.55 26.04 -17.99
N ILE A 211 -1.50 26.14 -17.17
CA ILE A 211 -1.04 27.34 -16.46
C ILE A 211 0.37 27.67 -16.97
#